data_AF-A0A0Q9ZPK7-F1
#
_entry.id   AF-A0A0Q9ZPK7-F1
#
_cell.length_a   1.000
_cell.length_b   1.000
_cell.length_c   1.000
_cell.angle_alpha   90.00
_cell.angle_beta   90.00
_cell.angle_gamma   90.00
#
_symmetry.space_group_name_H-M   'P 1'
#
loop_
_entity.id
_entity.type
_entity.pdbx_description
1 polymer ?
#
loop_
_entity_poly.entity_id
_entity_poly.type
_entity_poly.pdbx_seq_one_letter_code
_entity_poly.pdbx_strand_id
1 'polypeptide(L)'
;MLGIAVVAINIYLLFKLLAMVPEAFIYDYFYPVYLALTLLTILLVGVAFTYNNIVSNKRSFYFLLAALFLAFSDFNFFIAIYLDVPVFYYPDRFFHILALGLLLLFWIKPIEDSNNNNLEQREV
;
A
#
# COMPACT_ATOMS: atom_id res chain seq x y z
N MET A 1 -14.32 -12.53 -3.93
CA MET A 1 -13.50 -13.73 -3.66
C MET A 1 -12.00 -13.48 -3.86
N LEU A 2 -11.56 -12.81 -4.94
CA LEU A 2 -10.14 -12.56 -5.23
C LEU A 2 -9.41 -11.69 -4.18
N GLY A 3 -9.99 -10.59 -3.71
CA GLY A 3 -9.37 -9.74 -2.68
C GLY A 3 -9.13 -10.47 -1.34
N ILE A 4 -10.03 -11.38 -0.95
CA ILE A 4 -9.88 -12.20 0.26
C ILE A 4 -8.68 -13.15 0.12
N ALA A 5 -8.50 -13.75 -1.06
CA ALA A 5 -7.34 -14.59 -1.34
C ALA A 5 -6.02 -13.80 -1.25
N VAL A 6 -6.00 -12.58 -1.78
CA VAL A 6 -4.83 -11.68 -1.69
C VAL A 6 -4.52 -11.35 -0.22
N VAL A 7 -5.53 -11.01 0.58
CA VAL A 7 -5.36 -10.76 2.03
C VAL A 7 -4.80 -11.99 2.74
N ALA A 8 -5.35 -13.18 2.47
CA ALA A 8 -4.88 -14.42 3.10
C ALA A 8 -3.41 -14.72 2.76
N ILE A 9 -3.00 -14.53 1.50
CA ILE A 9 -1.60 -14.69 1.08
C ILE A 9 -0.69 -13.69 1.79
N ASN A 10 -1.11 -12.42 1.89
CA ASN A 10 -0.32 -11.39 2.56
C ASN A 10 -0.16 -11.67 4.06
N ILE A 11 -1.21 -12.14 4.73
CA ILE A 11 -1.14 -12.59 6.14
C ILE A 11 -0.15 -13.75 6.28
N TYR A 12 -0.21 -14.73 5.39
CA TYR A 12 0.74 -15.85 5.39
C TYR A 12 2.19 -15.38 5.25
N LEU A 13 2.46 -14.45 4.32
CA LEU A 13 3.79 -13.87 4.13
C LEU A 13 4.25 -13.07 5.35
N LEU A 14 3.35 -12.33 6.00
CA LEU A 14 3.65 -11.62 7.25
C LEU A 14 4.12 -12.59 8.34
N PHE A 15 3.44 -13.73 8.53
CA PHE A 15 3.89 -14.75 9.50
C PHE A 15 5.26 -15.32 9.16
N LYS A 16 5.56 -15.52 7.87
CA LYS A 16 6.89 -15.97 7.43
C LYS A 16 7.98 -14.96 7.74
N LEU A 17 7.71 -13.67 7.53
CA LEU A 17 8.63 -12.60 7.89
C LEU A 17 8.83 -12.51 9.39
N LEU A 18 7.76 -12.64 10.16
CA LEU A 18 7.82 -12.60 11.62
C LEU A 18 8.70 -13.70 12.20
N ALA A 19 8.69 -14.88 11.59
CA ALA A 19 9.53 -16.00 11.98
C ALA A 19 11.03 -15.78 11.69
N MET A 20 11.40 -14.76 10.91
CA MET A 20 12.78 -14.38 10.63
C MET A 20 13.33 -13.33 11.59
N VAL A 21 12.48 -12.72 12.43
CA VAL A 21 12.90 -11.68 13.38
C VAL A 21 13.84 -12.28 14.43
N PRO A 22 15.05 -11.74 14.61
CA PRO A 22 15.93 -12.13 15.70
C PRO A 22 15.29 -11.81 17.06
N GLU A 23 15.53 -12.65 18.07
CA GLU A 23 14.91 -12.49 19.41
C GLU A 23 15.18 -11.12 20.07
N ALA A 24 16.27 -10.46 19.69
CA ALA A 24 16.65 -9.13 20.16
C ALA A 24 15.60 -8.04 19.85
N PHE A 25 14.78 -8.20 18.82
CA PHE A 25 13.79 -7.21 18.40
C PHE A 25 12.34 -7.55 18.81
N ILE A 26 12.12 -8.71 19.45
CA ILE A 26 10.78 -9.18 19.85
C ILE A 26 10.16 -8.30 20.96
N TYR A 27 10.99 -7.52 21.68
CA TYR A 27 10.57 -6.65 22.79
C TYR A 27 10.62 -5.16 22.48
N ASP A 28 10.72 -4.77 21.21
CA ASP A 28 10.68 -3.36 20.83
C ASP A 28 9.26 -2.79 21.05
N TYR A 29 9.17 -1.64 21.72
CA TYR A 29 7.90 -0.96 22.00
C TYR A 29 7.15 -0.59 20.71
N PHE A 30 7.86 -0.40 19.60
CA PHE A 30 7.27 -0.06 18.31
C PHE A 30 6.73 -1.26 17.53
N TYR A 31 7.01 -2.49 17.98
CA TYR A 31 6.60 -3.72 17.30
C TYR A 31 5.07 -3.87 17.13
N PRO A 32 4.23 -3.59 18.14
CA PRO A 32 2.77 -3.63 17.97
C PRO A 32 2.24 -2.59 16.97
N VAL A 33 2.84 -1.40 16.94
CA VAL A 33 2.47 -0.32 16.02
C VAL A 33 2.79 -0.71 14.58
N TYR A 34 4.00 -1.25 14.37
CA TYR A 34 4.40 -1.79 13.07
C TYR A 34 3.44 -2.88 12.59
N LEU A 35 3.09 -3.84 13.46
CA LEU A 35 2.14 -4.91 13.14
C LEU A 35 0.76 -4.37 12.76
N ALA A 36 0.24 -3.39 13.51
CA ALA A 36 -1.05 -2.77 13.24
C ALA A 36 -1.07 -2.04 11.89
N LEU A 37 -0.02 -1.26 11.59
CA LEU A 37 0.13 -0.56 10.31
C LEU A 37 0.25 -1.54 9.14
N THR A 38 1.05 -2.59 9.31
CA THR A 38 1.22 -3.63 8.28
C THR A 38 -0.12 -4.34 8.00
N LEU A 39 -0.88 -4.69 9.03
CA LEU A 39 -2.22 -5.27 8.86
C LEU A 39 -3.17 -4.31 8.14
N LEU A 40 -3.11 -3.01 8.44
CA LEU A 40 -3.91 -2.01 7.74
C LEU A 40 -3.54 -1.93 6.26
N THR A 41 -2.24 -1.97 5.93
CA THR A 41 -1.75 -2.00 4.54
C THR A 41 -2.21 -3.27 3.82
N ILE A 42 -2.19 -4.43 4.48
CA ILE A 42 -2.69 -5.69 3.90
C ILE A 42 -4.19 -5.60 3.58
N LEU A 43 -5.00 -5.06 4.49
CA LEU A 43 -6.42 -4.82 4.25
C LEU A 43 -6.63 -3.83 3.11
N LEU A 44 -5.83 -2.75 3.07
CA LEU A 44 -5.86 -1.76 2.00
C LEU A 44 -5.59 -2.39 0.63
N VAL A 45 -4.59 -3.28 0.51
CA VAL A 45 -4.31 -4.03 -0.72
C VAL A 45 -5.53 -4.89 -1.12
N GLY A 46 -6.16 -5.58 -0.17
CA GLY A 46 -7.37 -6.36 -0.43
C GLY A 46 -8.53 -5.51 -0.97
N VAL A 47 -8.74 -4.33 -0.36
CA VAL A 47 -9.74 -3.36 -0.80
C VAL A 47 -9.39 -2.80 -2.17
N ALA A 48 -8.15 -2.40 -2.41
CA ALA A 48 -7.71 -1.83 -3.68
C ALA A 48 -7.83 -2.84 -4.83
N PHE A 49 -7.52 -4.12 -4.56
CA PHE A 49 -7.70 -5.20 -5.53
C PHE A 49 -9.19 -5.41 -5.86
N THR A 50 -10.03 -5.42 -4.83
CA THR A 50 -11.48 -5.57 -5.01
C THR A 50 -12.07 -4.39 -5.78
N TYR A 51 -11.66 -3.17 -5.43
CA TYR A 51 -12.08 -1.94 -6.10
C TYR A 51 -11.67 -1.94 -7.58
N ASN A 52 -10.42 -2.32 -7.88
CA ASN A 52 -9.95 -2.42 -9.26
C ASN A 52 -10.69 -3.50 -10.05
N ASN A 53 -11.02 -4.63 -9.43
CA ASN A 53 -11.78 -5.68 -10.10
C ASN A 53 -13.23 -5.27 -10.42
N ILE A 54 -13.84 -4.40 -9.62
CA ILE A 54 -15.22 -3.91 -9.84
C ILE A 54 -15.24 -2.79 -10.90
N VAL A 55 -14.36 -1.80 -10.76
CA VAL A 55 -14.41 -0.57 -11.57
C VAL A 55 -13.59 -0.71 -12.85
N SER A 56 -12.48 -1.45 -12.81
CA SER A 56 -11.62 -1.78 -13.96
C SER A 56 -11.28 -0.58 -14.85
N ASN A 57 -10.86 0.53 -14.23
CA ASN A 57 -10.45 1.73 -14.97
C ASN A 57 -9.01 2.16 -14.58
N LYS A 58 -8.46 3.11 -15.34
CA LYS A 58 -7.09 3.61 -15.11
C LYS A 58 -6.91 4.15 -13.67
N ARG A 59 -7.97 4.73 -13.10
CA ARG A 59 -7.95 5.31 -11.75
C ARG A 59 -7.88 4.22 -10.68
N SER A 60 -8.72 3.21 -10.76
CA SER A 60 -8.70 2.07 -9.84
C SER A 60 -7.39 1.30 -9.94
N PHE A 61 -6.76 1.30 -11.12
CA PHE A 61 -5.42 0.76 -11.32
C PHE A 61 -4.34 1.58 -10.58
N TYR A 62 -4.39 2.92 -10.62
CA TYR A 62 -3.46 3.74 -9.82
C TYR A 62 -3.60 3.50 -8.31
N PHE A 63 -4.84 3.36 -7.82
CA PHE A 63 -5.08 3.03 -6.41
C PHE A 63 -4.54 1.65 -6.03
N LEU A 64 -4.75 0.63 -6.88
CA LEU A 64 -4.18 -0.69 -6.69
C LEU A 64 -2.65 -0.65 -6.65
N LEU A 65 -2.04 0.03 -7.62
CA LEU A 65 -0.58 0.13 -7.70
C LEU A 65 0.01 0.88 -6.50
N ALA A 66 -0.67 1.94 -6.04
CA ALA A 66 -0.28 2.64 -4.83
C ALA A 66 -0.29 1.73 -3.60
N ALA A 67 -1.37 0.97 -3.40
CA ALA A 67 -1.48 0.04 -2.27
C ALA A 67 -0.39 -1.05 -2.33
N LEU A 68 -0.07 -1.57 -3.52
CA LEU A 68 1.00 -2.56 -3.70
C LEU A 68 2.38 -1.98 -3.38
N PHE A 69 2.69 -0.76 -3.84
CA PHE A 69 3.97 -0.13 -3.49
C PHE A 69 4.06 0.25 -2.01
N LEU A 70 2.94 0.60 -1.37
CA LEU A 70 2.93 0.80 0.08
C LEU A 70 3.25 -0.51 0.82
N ALA A 71 2.65 -1.64 0.41
CA ALA A 71 2.96 -2.95 0.98
C ALA A 71 4.44 -3.36 0.74
N PHE A 72 5.00 -3.04 -0.43
CA PHE A 72 6.42 -3.26 -0.68
C PHE A 72 7.31 -2.36 0.18
N SER A 73 6.93 -1.09 0.41
CA SER A 73 7.62 -0.22 1.35
C SER A 73 7.63 -0.83 2.76
N ASP A 74 6.48 -1.26 3.30
CA ASP A 74 6.39 -1.91 4.61
C ASP A 74 7.31 -3.14 4.71
N PHE A 75 7.38 -3.96 3.66
CA PHE A 75 8.28 -5.12 3.58
C PHE A 75 9.77 -4.72 3.64
N ASN A 76 10.17 -3.68 2.89
CA ASN A 76 11.56 -3.22 2.89
C ASN A 76 11.92 -2.54 4.22
N PHE A 77 10.99 -1.78 4.81
CA PHE A 77 11.13 -1.21 6.14
C PHE A 77 11.38 -2.29 7.20
N PHE A 78 10.62 -3.39 7.13
CA PHE A 78 10.79 -4.52 8.03
C PHE A 78 12.20 -5.12 7.94
N ILE A 79 12.70 -5.35 6.73
CA ILE A 79 14.05 -5.87 6.52
C ILE A 79 15.10 -4.89 7.05
N ALA A 80 14.91 -3.59 6.80
CA ALA A 80 15.86 -2.57 7.21
C ALA A 80 15.98 -2.45 8.74
N ILE A 81 14.86 -2.53 9.46
CA ILE A 81 14.81 -2.30 10.90
C ILE A 81 14.87 -3.60 11.71
N TYR A 82 14.00 -4.57 11.40
CA TYR A 82 13.85 -5.78 12.22
C TYR A 82 14.80 -6.92 11.82
N LEU A 83 15.35 -6.90 10.60
CA LEU A 83 16.41 -7.83 10.19
C LEU A 83 17.81 -7.19 10.20
N ASP A 84 17.91 -5.93 10.62
CA ASP A 84 19.16 -5.16 10.70
C ASP A 84 19.95 -5.13 9.39
N VAL A 85 19.24 -5.00 8.25
CA VAL A 85 19.85 -4.90 6.92
C VAL A 85 19.62 -3.49 6.35
N PRO A 86 20.40 -2.48 6.78
CA PRO A 86 20.10 -1.05 6.56
C PRO A 86 20.05 -0.63 5.09
N VAL A 87 20.65 -1.39 4.16
CA VAL A 87 20.57 -1.10 2.72
C VAL A 87 19.13 -1.10 2.19
N PHE A 88 18.21 -1.81 2.86
CA PHE A 88 16.79 -1.86 2.51
C PHE A 88 16.02 -0.57 2.85
N TYR A 89 16.65 0.37 3.55
CA TYR A 89 16.09 1.71 3.76
C TYR A 89 15.87 2.47 2.44
N TYR A 90 16.79 2.34 1.47
CA TYR A 90 16.67 3.03 0.19
C TYR A 90 15.49 2.55 -0.66
N PRO A 91 15.29 1.23 -0.90
CA PRO A 91 14.12 0.75 -1.62
C PRO A 91 12.81 1.03 -0.87
N ASP A 92 12.80 0.98 0.47
CA ASP A 92 11.64 1.43 1.26
C ASP A 92 11.20 2.85 0.86
N ARG A 93 12.12 3.83 0.96
CA ARG A 93 11.83 5.23 0.61
C ARG A 93 11.38 5.39 -0.84
N PHE A 94 12.00 4.67 -1.76
CA PHE A 94 11.62 4.71 -3.17
C PHE A 94 10.18 4.24 -3.39
N PHE A 95 9.82 3.07 -2.86
CA PHE A 95 8.46 2.54 -2.99
C PHE A 95 7.43 3.41 -2.28
N HIS A 96 7.78 3.96 -1.11
CA HIS A 96 6.91 4.86 -0.37
C HIS A 96 6.57 6.13 -1.17
N ILE A 97 7.59 6.77 -1.76
CA ILE A 97 7.41 7.97 -2.59
C ILE A 97 6.56 7.65 -3.83
N LEU A 98 6.81 6.52 -4.49
CA LEU A 98 6.00 6.08 -5.63
C LEU A 98 4.54 5.83 -5.24
N ALA A 99 4.29 5.20 -4.09
CA ALA A 99 2.95 4.97 -3.58
C ALA A 99 2.19 6.29 -3.37
N LEU A 100 2.84 7.28 -2.76
CA LEU A 100 2.27 8.62 -2.56
C LEU A 100 1.98 9.33 -3.89
N GLY A 101 2.90 9.25 -4.86
CA GLY A 101 2.69 9.83 -6.19
C GLY A 101 1.48 9.23 -6.92
N LEU A 102 1.27 7.91 -6.80
CA LEU A 102 0.11 7.23 -7.39
C LEU A 102 -1.20 7.54 -6.66
N LEU A 103 -1.17 7.72 -5.33
CA LEU A 103 -2.34 8.19 -4.57
C LEU A 103 -2.76 9.59 -5.03
N LEU A 104 -1.81 10.48 -5.29
CA LEU A 104 -2.11 11.80 -5.85
C LEU A 104 -2.77 11.68 -7.23
N LEU A 105 -2.26 10.83 -8.11
CA LEU A 105 -2.87 10.59 -9.44
C LEU A 105 -4.28 9.98 -9.34
N PHE A 106 -4.52 9.12 -8.36
CA PHE A 106 -5.84 8.59 -8.06
C PHE A 106 -6.84 9.68 -7.63
N TRP A 107 -6.36 10.72 -6.94
CA TRP A 107 -7.18 11.75 -6.33
C TRP A 107 -7.38 13.02 -7.19
N ILE A 108 -6.39 13.42 -7.99
CA ILE A 108 -6.42 14.66 -8.79
C ILE A 108 -7.33 14.53 -10.02
N LYS A 109 -7.25 13.41 -10.73
CA LYS A 109 -7.97 13.21 -12.00
C LYS A 109 -9.50 13.42 -11.93
N PRO A 110 -10.20 12.97 -10.88
CA PRO A 110 -11.63 13.25 -10.69
C PRO A 110 -11.97 14.73 -10.49
N ILE A 111 -11.06 15.51 -9.92
CA ILE A 111 -11.26 16.95 -9.67
C ILE A 111 -11.23 17.71 -11.01
N GLU A 112 -10.32 17.32 -11.90
CA GLU A 112 -10.20 17.88 -13.25
C GLU A 112 -11.44 17.57 -14.10
N ASP A 113 -11.87 16.31 -14.15
CA ASP A 113 -13.07 15.89 -14.89
C ASP A 113 -14.34 16.59 -14.36
N SER A 114 -14.47 16.78 -13.05
CA SER A 114 -15.60 17.49 -12.43
C SER A 114 -15.63 18.98 -12.81
N ASN A 115 -14.48 19.64 -12.79
CA ASN A 115 -14.39 21.07 -13.14
C ASN A 115 -14.71 21.32 -14.61
N ASN A 116 -14.24 20.47 -15.53
CA ASN A 116 -14.53 20.61 -16.96
C ASN A 116 -16.02 20.45 -17.27
N ASN A 117 -16.70 19.46 -16.68
CA ASN A 117 -18.15 19.28 -16.88
C ASN A 117 -18.98 20.49 -16.37
N ASN A 118 -18.56 21.12 -15.27
CA ASN A 118 -19.23 22.31 -14.74
C ASN A 118 -19.02 23.56 -15.62
N LEU A 119 -17.92 23.62 -16.36
CA LEU A 119 -17.66 24.71 -17.31
C LEU A 119 -18.50 24.54 -18.59
N GLU A 120 -18.58 23.33 -19.14
CA GLU A 120 -19.44 23.06 -20.30
C GLU A 120 -20.92 23.34 -20.01
N GLN A 121 -21.42 23.01 -18.82
CA GLN A 121 -22.80 23.32 -18.42
C GLN A 121 -23.11 24.82 -18.25
N ARG A 122 -22.08 25.67 -18.10
CA ARG A 122 -22.25 27.13 -17.98
C ARG A 122 -22.23 27.85 -19.32
N GLU A 123 -21.74 27.20 -20.38
CA GLU A 123 -21.68 27.76 -21.73
C GLU A 123 -22.92 27.42 -22.58
N VAL A 124 -23.90 26.70 -22.02
CA VAL A 124 -25.18 26.32 -22.66
C VAL A 124 -26.35 27.14 -22.11
#